data_AF-A0A4Q6B581-F1
#
_entry.id   AF-A0A4Q6B581-F1
#
_cell.length_a   1.000
_cell.length_b   1.000
_cell.length_c   1.000
_cell.angle_alpha   90.00
_cell.angle_beta   90.00
_cell.angle_gamma   90.00
#
_symmetry.space_group_name_H-M   'P 1'
#
loop_
_entity.id
_entity.type
_entity.pdbx_description
1 polymer ?
#
loop_
_entity_poly.entity_id
_entity_poly.type
_entity_poly.pdbx_seq_one_letter_code
_entity_poly.pdbx_strand_id
1 'polypeptide(L)'
;MDEFERLEEIYSYMFVDMDLSNESFMEDLPNQGQSHRFLKSIRDRPLKDQAFFVRALVKFRPECKERLQELSKEDDEDVQVLANAGLLHTPEYAGSIEFFKRKIYERLADDSLNDGEWPIHFLLDYLMEEDVRTRMQAIEDVLVYAKGVKEINPIQLAFITNYYEAAKKAESADE
;
A
#
# COMPACT_ATOMS: atom_id res chain seq x y z
N MET A 1 6.31 28.89 -9.20
CA MET A 1 6.90 27.55 -9.20
C MET A 1 5.98 26.66 -10.01
N ASP A 2 6.53 25.97 -11.00
CA ASP A 2 5.76 25.02 -11.83
C ASP A 2 5.59 23.67 -11.12
N GLU A 3 4.74 22.78 -11.66
CA GLU A 3 4.47 21.46 -11.05
C GLU A 3 5.75 20.64 -10.87
N PHE A 4 6.66 20.69 -11.86
CA PHE A 4 7.87 19.87 -11.86
C PHE A 4 8.81 20.29 -10.73
N GLU A 5 9.09 21.58 -10.61
CA GLU A 5 9.94 22.14 -9.54
C GLU A 5 9.38 21.79 -8.15
N ARG A 6 8.05 21.87 -7.99
CA ARG A 6 7.39 21.58 -6.71
C ARG A 6 7.39 20.09 -6.38
N LEU A 7 7.25 19.21 -7.37
CA LEU A 7 7.43 17.76 -7.18
C LEU A 7 8.85 17.41 -6.74
N GLU A 8 9.87 18.03 -7.34
CA GLU A 8 11.27 17.84 -6.94
C GLU A 8 11.54 18.35 -5.51
N GLU A 9 10.93 19.48 -5.14
CA GLU A 9 11.02 20.03 -3.79
C GLU A 9 10.37 19.10 -2.75
N ILE A 10 9.12 18.66 -2.97
CA ILE A 10 8.42 17.73 -2.06
C ILE A 10 9.20 16.42 -1.95
N TYR A 11 9.65 15.87 -3.08
CA TYR A 11 10.47 14.65 -3.07
C TYR A 11 11.73 14.82 -2.24
N SER A 12 12.41 15.97 -2.34
CA SER A 12 13.62 16.25 -1.56
C SER A 12 13.33 16.39 -0.06
N TYR A 13 12.23 17.06 0.32
CA TYR A 13 11.88 17.25 1.73
C TYR A 13 11.47 15.96 2.43
N MET A 14 10.85 15.02 1.72
CA MET A 14 10.39 13.75 2.27
C MET A 14 11.52 12.92 2.91
N PHE A 15 12.79 13.17 2.56
CA PHE A 15 13.95 12.49 3.12
C PHE A 15 14.76 13.34 4.10
N VAL A 16 14.33 14.58 4.37
CA VAL A 16 15.00 15.50 5.31
C VAL A 16 14.19 15.66 6.60
N ASP A 17 12.86 15.59 6.53
CA ASP A 17 11.97 15.78 7.69
C ASP A 17 10.94 14.63 7.77
N MET A 18 11.07 13.76 8.79
CA MET A 18 10.26 12.53 8.91
C MET A 18 8.84 12.76 9.46
N ASP A 19 8.51 13.97 9.91
CA ASP A 19 7.26 14.27 10.63
C ASP A 19 6.16 14.88 9.73
N LEU A 20 6.40 14.99 8.42
CA LEU A 20 5.43 15.59 7.49
C LEU A 20 4.52 14.53 6.88
N SER A 21 3.20 14.71 7.04
CA SER A 21 2.22 13.93 6.27
C SER A 21 2.28 14.37 4.80
N ASN A 22 3.00 13.58 3.99
CA ASN A 22 3.27 13.85 2.57
C ASN A 22 2.01 14.19 1.75
N GLU A 23 0.85 13.66 2.14
CA GLU A 23 -0.42 13.88 1.45
C GLU A 23 -0.88 15.36 1.46
N SER A 24 -0.59 16.09 2.54
CA SER A 24 -0.97 17.51 2.65
C SER A 24 -0.28 18.41 1.61
N PHE A 25 0.94 18.07 1.20
CA PHE A 25 1.68 18.82 0.18
C PHE A 25 1.27 18.46 -1.24
N MET A 26 0.65 17.29 -1.43
CA MET A 26 0.26 16.79 -2.75
C MET A 26 -1.15 17.24 -3.17
N GLU A 27 -2.03 17.55 -2.22
CA GLU A 27 -3.41 17.99 -2.49
C GLU A 27 -3.47 19.32 -3.27
N ASP A 28 -2.63 20.29 -2.90
CA ASP A 28 -2.56 21.63 -3.53
C ASP A 28 -1.55 21.72 -4.70
N LEU A 29 -1.00 20.59 -5.14
CA LEU A 29 -0.01 20.57 -6.21
C LEU A 29 -0.67 20.89 -7.58
N PRO A 30 -0.17 21.88 -8.35
CA PRO A 30 -0.65 22.12 -9.71
C PRO A 30 -0.57 20.87 -10.57
N ASN A 31 -1.61 20.54 -11.35
CA ASN A 31 -1.59 19.43 -12.30
C ASN A 31 -1.38 19.96 -13.73
N GLN A 32 -0.12 20.10 -14.13
CA GLN A 32 0.32 20.64 -15.41
C GLN A 32 0.84 19.54 -16.36
N GLY A 33 0.58 18.27 -16.03
CA GLY A 33 1.02 17.11 -16.80
C GLY A 33 2.52 16.85 -16.75
N GLN A 34 3.21 17.33 -15.71
CA GLN A 34 4.66 17.15 -15.55
C GLN A 34 5.05 15.87 -14.81
N SER A 35 4.09 15.10 -14.30
CA SER A 35 4.32 13.84 -13.56
C SER A 35 5.28 12.90 -14.30
N HIS A 36 5.10 12.66 -15.60
CA HIS A 36 5.99 11.79 -16.38
C HIS A 36 7.43 12.31 -16.49
N ARG A 37 7.60 13.64 -16.56
CA ARG A 37 8.94 14.25 -16.60
C ARG A 37 9.63 14.08 -15.25
N PHE A 38 8.90 14.30 -14.16
CA PHE A 38 9.38 14.09 -12.79
C PHE A 38 9.74 12.62 -12.53
N LEU A 39 8.88 11.67 -12.91
CA LEU A 39 9.17 10.24 -12.76
C LEU A 39 10.45 9.82 -13.50
N LYS A 40 10.78 10.48 -14.61
CA LYS A 40 12.06 10.28 -15.30
C LYS A 40 13.25 10.87 -14.53
N SER A 41 13.10 12.02 -13.87
CA SER A 41 14.20 12.65 -13.13
C SER A 41 14.58 11.90 -11.87
N ILE A 42 13.66 11.14 -11.26
CA ILE A 42 13.95 10.32 -10.07
C ILE A 42 14.38 8.88 -10.38
N ARG A 43 14.53 8.48 -11.66
CA ARG A 43 14.81 7.07 -12.01
C ARG A 43 16.12 6.52 -11.43
N ASP A 44 17.13 7.39 -11.27
CA ASP A 44 18.44 7.00 -10.73
C ASP A 44 18.50 7.02 -9.19
N ARG A 45 17.38 7.32 -8.53
CA ARG A 45 17.26 7.31 -7.05
C ARG A 45 17.01 5.88 -6.53
N PRO A 46 17.20 5.61 -5.23
CA PRO A 46 16.87 4.30 -4.66
C PRO A 46 15.43 3.88 -4.96
N LEU A 47 15.21 2.60 -5.29
CA LEU A 47 13.89 2.10 -5.71
C LEU A 47 12.85 2.24 -4.59
N LYS A 48 13.26 2.03 -3.33
CA LYS A 48 12.39 2.20 -2.16
C LYS A 48 11.89 3.64 -2.02
N ASP A 49 12.78 4.61 -2.20
CA ASP A 49 12.45 6.05 -2.18
C ASP A 49 11.47 6.42 -3.30
N GLN A 50 11.70 5.87 -4.50
CA GLN A 50 10.77 6.02 -5.61
C GLN A 50 9.41 5.40 -5.29
N ALA A 51 9.36 4.16 -4.79
CA ALA A 51 8.10 3.48 -4.46
C ALA A 51 7.32 4.21 -3.36
N PHE A 52 8.01 4.67 -2.32
CA PHE A 52 7.40 5.43 -1.24
C PHE A 52 6.74 6.73 -1.74
N PHE A 53 7.46 7.52 -2.55
CA PHE A 53 6.91 8.77 -3.09
C PHE A 53 5.76 8.52 -4.08
N VAL A 54 5.97 7.61 -5.03
CA VAL A 54 5.02 7.37 -6.12
C VAL A 54 3.72 6.75 -5.57
N ARG A 55 3.80 5.95 -4.50
CA ARG A 55 2.63 5.46 -3.76
C ARG A 55 1.74 6.61 -3.28
N ALA A 56 2.32 7.66 -2.71
CA ALA A 56 1.54 8.82 -2.26
C ALA A 56 1.01 9.64 -3.46
N LEU A 57 1.84 9.82 -4.48
CA LEU A 57 1.51 10.67 -5.64
C LEU A 57 0.36 10.10 -6.49
N VAL A 58 0.24 8.78 -6.63
CA VAL A 58 -0.74 8.16 -7.54
C VAL A 58 -2.19 8.49 -7.18
N LYS A 59 -2.47 8.78 -5.90
CA LYS A 59 -3.80 9.23 -5.42
C LYS A 59 -4.26 10.52 -6.12
N PHE A 60 -3.31 11.40 -6.44
CA PHE A 60 -3.54 12.69 -7.07
C PHE A 60 -3.16 12.73 -8.56
N ARG A 61 -2.36 11.76 -9.01
CA ARG A 61 -1.83 11.63 -10.37
C ARG A 61 -1.94 10.18 -10.84
N PRO A 62 -3.14 9.73 -11.28
CA PRO A 62 -3.36 8.34 -11.70
C PRO A 62 -2.43 7.85 -12.81
N GLU A 63 -1.86 8.76 -13.61
CA GLU A 63 -0.86 8.44 -14.63
C GLU A 63 0.45 7.86 -14.05
N CYS A 64 0.69 8.02 -12.74
CA CYS A 64 1.83 7.42 -12.05
C CYS A 64 1.72 5.90 -11.90
N LYS A 65 0.53 5.33 -12.15
CA LYS A 65 0.24 3.89 -12.13
C LYS A 65 1.31 3.05 -12.82
N GLU A 66 1.72 3.42 -14.04
CA GLU A 66 2.67 2.61 -14.82
C GLU A 66 4.00 2.43 -14.09
N ARG A 67 4.48 3.46 -13.40
CA ARG A 67 5.70 3.36 -12.60
C ARG A 67 5.54 2.43 -11.41
N LEU A 68 4.38 2.43 -10.76
CA LEU A 68 4.09 1.47 -9.68
C LEU A 68 4.03 0.03 -10.20
N GLN A 69 3.54 -0.19 -11.43
CA GLN A 69 3.52 -1.52 -12.06
C GLN A 69 4.92 -2.02 -12.45
N GLU A 70 5.84 -1.11 -12.74
CA GLU A 70 7.27 -1.45 -12.90
C GLU A 70 7.86 -1.84 -11.54
N LEU A 71 7.67 -0.99 -10.52
CA LEU A 71 8.22 -1.19 -9.17
C LEU A 71 7.65 -2.43 -8.46
N SER A 72 6.40 -2.80 -8.70
CA SER A 72 5.78 -3.98 -8.10
C SER A 72 6.36 -5.32 -8.58
N LYS A 73 7.22 -5.30 -9.59
CA LYS A 73 7.91 -6.46 -10.16
C LYS A 73 9.38 -6.55 -9.74
N GLU A 74 9.88 -5.59 -8.97
CA GLU A 74 11.23 -5.60 -8.43
C GLU A 74 11.40 -6.76 -7.45
N ASP A 75 12.63 -7.24 -7.24
CA ASP A 75 12.89 -8.38 -6.34
C ASP A 75 12.81 -7.99 -4.85
N ASP A 76 12.98 -6.72 -4.54
CA ASP A 76 12.97 -6.17 -3.19
C ASP A 76 11.54 -6.10 -2.63
N GLU A 77 11.30 -6.77 -1.50
CA GLU A 77 9.97 -6.87 -0.90
C GLU A 77 9.42 -5.51 -0.43
N ASP A 78 10.26 -4.60 0.07
CA ASP A 78 9.81 -3.26 0.48
C ASP A 78 9.30 -2.48 -0.70
N VAL A 79 10.03 -2.54 -1.81
CA VAL A 79 9.64 -1.92 -3.07
C VAL A 79 8.32 -2.51 -3.56
N GLN A 80 8.18 -3.84 -3.52
CA GLN A 80 6.93 -4.52 -3.92
C GLN A 80 5.75 -4.11 -3.03
N VAL A 81 5.91 -4.10 -1.71
CA VAL A 81 4.84 -3.77 -0.74
C VAL A 81 4.39 -2.33 -0.95
N LEU A 82 5.33 -1.38 -1.02
CA LEU A 82 5.03 0.03 -1.25
C LEU A 82 4.34 0.27 -2.59
N ALA A 83 4.84 -0.38 -3.65
CA ALA A 83 4.27 -0.24 -4.99
C ALA A 83 2.85 -0.80 -5.07
N ASN A 84 2.61 -2.00 -4.50
CA ASN A 84 1.28 -2.60 -4.46
C ASN A 84 0.31 -1.81 -3.57
N ALA A 85 0.79 -1.23 -2.46
CA ALA A 85 -0.02 -0.32 -1.65
C ALA A 85 -0.44 0.92 -2.45
N GLY A 86 0.43 1.45 -3.32
CA GLY A 86 0.04 2.52 -4.26
C GLY A 86 -1.02 2.07 -5.28
N LEU A 87 -0.84 0.89 -5.87
CA LEU A 87 -1.74 0.35 -6.89
C LEU A 87 -3.15 0.07 -6.35
N LEU A 88 -3.30 -0.15 -5.04
CA LEU A 88 -4.59 -0.26 -4.38
C LEU A 88 -5.48 1.00 -4.56
N HIS A 89 -4.89 2.17 -4.80
CA HIS A 89 -5.61 3.42 -5.09
C HIS A 89 -5.96 3.61 -6.58
N THR A 90 -5.73 2.58 -7.40
CA THR A 90 -5.98 2.64 -8.86
C THR A 90 -7.06 1.64 -9.26
N PRO A 91 -7.72 1.80 -10.43
CA PRO A 91 -8.72 0.84 -10.91
C PRO A 91 -8.21 -0.60 -11.11
N GLU A 92 -6.88 -0.81 -11.12
CA GLU A 92 -6.24 -2.11 -11.33
C GLU A 92 -5.83 -2.80 -10.02
N TYR A 93 -6.43 -2.39 -8.90
CA TYR A 93 -6.13 -2.86 -7.54
C TYR A 93 -6.24 -4.38 -7.35
N ALA A 94 -6.97 -5.11 -8.21
CA ALA A 94 -7.24 -6.54 -8.04
C ALA A 94 -5.96 -7.38 -7.92
N GLY A 95 -4.93 -7.07 -8.73
CA GLY A 95 -3.65 -7.76 -8.65
C GLY A 95 -2.91 -7.48 -7.33
N SER A 96 -3.07 -6.27 -6.80
CA SER A 96 -2.45 -5.85 -5.53
C SER A 96 -3.14 -6.48 -4.33
N ILE A 97 -4.48 -6.64 -4.35
CA ILE A 97 -5.21 -7.42 -3.33
C ILE A 97 -4.66 -8.86 -3.26
N GLU A 98 -4.49 -9.53 -4.40
CA GLU A 98 -3.96 -10.88 -4.45
C GLU A 98 -2.50 -10.95 -3.97
N PHE A 99 -1.69 -9.93 -4.26
CA PHE A 99 -0.34 -9.80 -3.69
C PHE A 99 -0.37 -9.76 -2.15
N PHE A 100 -1.20 -8.90 -1.56
CA PHE A 100 -1.30 -8.77 -0.10
C PHE A 100 -1.83 -10.05 0.55
N LYS A 101 -2.87 -10.67 -0.02
CA LYS A 101 -3.39 -11.96 0.44
C LYS A 101 -2.29 -13.03 0.46
N ARG A 102 -1.56 -13.18 -0.65
CA ARG A 102 -0.44 -14.13 -0.73
C ARG A 102 0.60 -13.89 0.36
N LYS A 103 1.03 -12.63 0.55
CA LYS A 103 2.02 -12.26 1.58
C LYS A 103 1.55 -12.54 3.00
N ILE A 104 0.26 -12.32 3.28
CA ILE A 104 -0.37 -12.68 4.56
C ILE A 104 -0.38 -14.21 4.74
N TYR A 105 -0.73 -14.96 3.69
CA TYR A 105 -0.79 -16.43 3.75
C TYR A 105 0.57 -17.06 4.00
N GLU A 106 1.63 -16.55 3.35
CA GLU A 106 3.01 -16.96 3.57
C GLU A 106 3.41 -16.80 5.04
N ARG A 107 3.17 -15.61 5.62
CA ARG A 107 3.50 -15.34 7.04
C ARG A 107 2.67 -16.17 8.03
N LEU A 108 1.41 -16.44 7.70
CA LEU A 108 0.55 -17.31 8.51
C LEU A 108 1.01 -18.78 8.46
N ALA A 109 1.54 -19.24 7.33
CA ALA A 109 2.07 -20.60 7.20
C ALA A 109 3.35 -20.80 8.02
N ASP A 110 4.16 -19.73 8.15
CA ASP A 110 5.45 -19.76 8.85
C ASP A 110 5.35 -19.42 10.35
N ASP A 111 4.13 -19.23 10.89
CA ASP A 111 3.84 -18.74 12.26
C ASP A 111 4.55 -17.41 12.62
N SER A 112 4.85 -16.60 11.61
CA SER A 112 5.77 -15.48 11.72
C SER A 112 5.04 -14.14 11.83
N LEU A 113 4.37 -13.91 12.97
CA LEU A 113 3.54 -12.70 13.22
C LEU A 113 4.27 -11.37 12.95
N ASN A 114 5.53 -11.32 13.37
CA ASN A 114 6.36 -10.12 13.44
C ASN A 114 7.69 -10.29 12.71
N ASP A 115 7.91 -11.40 12.01
CA ASP A 115 9.17 -11.59 11.31
C ASP A 115 9.11 -10.90 9.95
N GLY A 116 10.23 -10.27 9.60
CA GLY A 116 10.35 -9.43 8.41
C GLY A 116 9.99 -7.96 8.65
N GLU A 117 10.34 -7.12 7.68
CA GLU A 117 10.11 -5.67 7.76
C GLU A 117 8.62 -5.29 7.67
N TRP A 118 7.77 -6.21 7.19
CA TRP A 118 6.32 -6.04 7.10
C TRP A 118 5.56 -7.12 7.89
N PRO A 119 5.30 -6.89 9.18
CA PRO A 119 4.38 -7.71 9.97
C PRO A 119 2.98 -7.84 9.34
N ILE A 120 2.25 -8.91 9.69
CA ILE A 120 0.91 -9.21 9.14
C ILE A 120 -0.06 -8.03 9.33
N HIS A 121 0.01 -7.31 10.45
CA HIS A 121 -0.89 -6.19 10.73
C HIS A 121 -0.75 -5.06 9.71
N PHE A 122 0.47 -4.70 9.30
CA PHE A 122 0.68 -3.68 8.27
C PHE A 122 0.10 -4.09 6.91
N LEU A 123 0.20 -5.38 6.55
CA LEU A 123 -0.37 -5.88 5.29
C LEU A 123 -1.90 -5.85 5.31
N LEU A 124 -2.51 -6.13 6.47
CA LEU A 124 -3.95 -6.01 6.67
C LEU A 124 -4.41 -4.55 6.66
N ASP A 125 -3.63 -3.63 7.23
CA ASP A 125 -3.92 -2.19 7.18
C ASP A 125 -3.98 -1.67 5.74
N TYR A 126 -3.06 -2.09 4.87
CA TYR A 126 -3.13 -1.71 3.45
C TYR A 126 -4.40 -2.22 2.75
N LEU A 127 -4.86 -3.44 3.08
CA LEU A 127 -6.14 -3.94 2.58
C LEU A 127 -7.33 -3.09 3.08
N MET A 128 -7.19 -2.40 4.20
CA MET A 128 -8.23 -1.58 4.83
C MET A 128 -8.16 -0.09 4.51
N GLU A 129 -7.07 0.42 3.91
CA GLU A 129 -6.84 1.85 3.70
C GLU A 129 -7.90 2.56 2.82
N GLU A 130 -8.71 1.83 2.06
CA GLU A 130 -9.77 2.39 1.19
C GLU A 130 -11.10 1.65 1.39
N ASP A 131 -12.14 2.12 0.68
CA ASP A 131 -13.52 1.61 0.71
C ASP A 131 -13.61 0.12 1.10
N VAL A 132 -13.97 -0.08 2.38
CA VAL A 132 -14.01 -1.38 3.03
C VAL A 132 -14.92 -2.34 2.28
N ARG A 133 -16.00 -1.85 1.65
CA ARG A 133 -16.93 -2.67 0.85
C ARG A 133 -16.24 -3.37 -0.31
N THR A 134 -15.37 -2.64 -1.01
CA THR A 134 -14.65 -3.15 -2.17
C THR A 134 -13.66 -4.26 -1.77
N ARG A 135 -13.25 -4.31 -0.50
CA ARG A 135 -12.17 -5.18 -0.01
C ARG A 135 -12.62 -6.17 1.07
N MET A 136 -13.88 -6.11 1.48
CA MET A 136 -14.45 -6.97 2.52
C MET A 136 -14.29 -8.45 2.20
N GLN A 137 -14.52 -8.83 0.93
CA GLN A 137 -14.33 -10.21 0.46
C GLN A 137 -12.88 -10.68 0.65
N ALA A 138 -11.89 -9.82 0.38
CA ALA A 138 -10.48 -10.18 0.54
C ALA A 138 -10.13 -10.47 2.00
N ILE A 139 -10.72 -9.72 2.94
CA ILE A 139 -10.51 -9.90 4.38
C ILE A 139 -11.22 -11.17 4.87
N GLU A 140 -12.42 -11.44 4.35
CA GLU A 140 -13.11 -12.70 4.61
C GLU A 140 -12.30 -13.91 4.13
N ASP A 141 -11.74 -13.85 2.92
CA ASP A 141 -10.86 -14.89 2.39
C ASP A 141 -9.66 -15.14 3.31
N VAL A 142 -9.06 -14.07 3.85
CA VAL A 142 -7.95 -14.18 4.81
C VAL A 142 -8.38 -14.86 6.11
N LEU A 143 -9.55 -14.51 6.65
CA LEU A 143 -10.08 -15.15 7.85
C LEU A 143 -10.38 -16.64 7.62
N VAL A 144 -10.97 -16.98 6.46
CA VAL A 144 -11.25 -18.37 6.08
C VAL A 144 -9.95 -19.16 5.97
N TYR A 145 -8.93 -18.61 5.33
CA TYR A 145 -7.61 -19.23 5.24
C TYR A 145 -7.01 -19.44 6.63
N ALA A 146 -6.98 -18.41 7.47
CA ALA A 146 -6.43 -18.47 8.82
C ALA A 146 -7.09 -19.56 9.68
N LYS A 147 -8.41 -19.73 9.59
CA LYS A 147 -9.16 -20.81 10.28
C LYS A 147 -8.81 -22.21 9.77
N GLY A 148 -8.31 -22.32 8.54
CA GLY A 148 -7.86 -23.58 7.93
C GLY A 148 -6.42 -23.98 8.27
N VAL A 149 -5.62 -23.09 8.86
CA VAL A 149 -4.23 -23.38 9.24
C VAL A 149 -4.21 -24.22 10.53
N LYS A 150 -3.62 -25.42 10.44
CA LYS A 150 -3.72 -26.47 11.47
C LYS A 150 -3.13 -26.09 12.84
N GLU A 151 -2.08 -25.28 12.85
CA GLU A 151 -1.34 -24.88 14.06
C GLU A 151 -1.21 -23.36 14.16
N ILE A 152 -2.26 -22.63 13.72
CA ILE A 152 -2.26 -21.17 13.82
C ILE A 152 -2.18 -20.72 15.28
N ASN A 153 -1.35 -19.72 15.55
CA ASN A 153 -1.28 -19.12 16.87
C ASN A 153 -2.65 -18.52 17.23
N PRO A 154 -3.24 -18.84 18.41
CA PRO A 154 -4.53 -18.29 18.82
C PRO A 154 -4.56 -16.75 18.82
N ILE A 155 -3.43 -16.09 19.06
CA ILE A 155 -3.30 -14.63 19.00
C ILE A 155 -3.42 -14.13 17.56
N GLN A 156 -2.81 -14.81 16.57
CA GLN A 156 -2.97 -14.48 15.14
C GLN A 156 -4.44 -14.59 14.72
N LEU A 157 -5.09 -15.70 15.08
CA LEU A 157 -6.46 -15.95 14.69
C LEU A 157 -7.41 -14.92 15.34
N ALA A 158 -7.21 -14.62 16.63
CA ALA A 158 -7.99 -13.59 17.32
C ALA A 158 -7.79 -12.21 16.70
N PHE A 159 -6.54 -11.87 16.34
CA PHE A 159 -6.21 -10.61 15.69
C PHE A 159 -6.92 -10.45 14.33
N ILE A 160 -6.82 -11.45 13.44
CA ILE A 160 -7.48 -11.43 12.12
C ILE A 160 -9.00 -11.40 12.28
N THR A 161 -9.54 -12.13 13.27
CA THR A 161 -10.98 -12.11 13.57
C THR A 161 -11.43 -10.71 13.98
N ASN A 162 -10.71 -10.05 14.90
CA ASN A 162 -11.02 -8.70 15.32
C ASN A 162 -10.93 -7.69 14.15
N TYR A 163 -9.95 -7.87 13.24
CA TYR A 163 -9.83 -7.07 12.02
C TYR A 163 -11.07 -7.21 11.12
N TYR A 164 -11.50 -8.44 10.85
CA TYR A 164 -12.70 -8.72 10.06
C TYR A 164 -13.96 -8.12 10.71
N GLU A 165 -14.12 -8.26 12.03
CA GLU A 165 -15.26 -7.70 12.75
C GLU A 165 -15.29 -6.17 12.70
N ALA A 166 -14.12 -5.53 12.83
CA ALA A 166 -13.98 -4.08 12.69
C ALA A 166 -14.35 -3.62 11.27
N ALA A 167 -13.86 -4.31 10.24
CA ALA A 167 -14.18 -4.03 8.84
C ALA A 167 -15.69 -4.18 8.56
N LYS A 168 -16.29 -5.27 9.01
CA LYS A 168 -17.73 -5.53 8.84
C LYS A 168 -18.60 -4.46 9.51
N LYS A 169 -18.17 -3.99 10.69
CA LYS A 169 -18.86 -2.92 11.41
C LYS A 169 -18.76 -1.59 10.66
N ALA A 170 -17.61 -1.28 10.04
CA ALA A 170 -17.44 -0.08 9.23
C ALA A 170 -18.33 -0.13 7.97
N GLU A 171 -18.36 -1.27 7.26
CA GLU A 171 -19.23 -1.49 6.09
C GLU A 171 -20.71 -1.21 6.39
N SER A 172 -21.19 -1.65 7.56
CA SER A 172 -22.58 -1.50 8.00
C SER A 172 -22.93 -0.10 8.51
N ALA A 173 -21.93 0.75 8.78
CA ALA A 173 -22.15 2.12 9.27
C ALA A 173 -22.38 3.13 8.14
N ASP A 174 -22.04 2.75 6.91
CA ASP A 174 -22.22 3.55 5.69
C ASP A 174 -23.56 3.24 4.95
N GLU A 175 -24.47 2.50 5.60
CA GLU A 175 -25.85 2.22 5.13
C GLU A 175 -26.89 3.15 5.79
#